data_AF-A0A3C1YPG3-F1
#
_entry.id   AF-A0A3C1YPG3-F1
#
_cell.length_a   1.000
_cell.length_b   1.000
_cell.length_c   1.000
_cell.angle_alpha   90.00
_cell.angle_beta   90.00
_cell.angle_gamma   90.00
#
_symmetry.space_group_name_H-M   'P 1'
#
loop_
_entity.id
_entity.type
_entity.pdbx_description
1 polymer ?
#
loop_
_entity_poly.entity_id
_entity_poly.type
_entity_poly.pdbx_seq_one_letter_code
_entity_poly.pdbx_strand_id
1 'polypeptide(L)'
;MRLNKFITTTIFFALVAGIIGCGGSYVADIAGDKITIEEFEQVYAKNNGGIEAAAKTSIDDRQKFLDLYVKFRLKVKEAYALGYHNDVELRNELNDYRKNLAVSYMLEKEITKPALEQMYNRKLKQLRASHILVGVPSSNPEDTLMGFNEGKAIIDSLKLGYSFEQLALNNSKDPSVQNNKGDLYYFSSGQLVPEFEDAAYS
;
A
#
# COMPACT_ATOMS: atom_id res chain seq x y z
N MET A 1 -6.48 -54.30 -35.08
CA MET A 1 -7.96 -54.35 -34.93
C MET A 1 -8.30 -53.83 -33.53
N ARG A 2 -9.17 -52.82 -33.47
CA ARG A 2 -9.43 -51.94 -32.33
C ARG A 2 -10.00 -52.70 -31.12
N LEU A 3 -9.45 -52.47 -29.92
CA LEU A 3 -10.08 -52.89 -28.67
C LEU A 3 -10.52 -51.63 -27.90
N ASN A 4 -11.75 -51.20 -28.16
CA ASN A 4 -12.44 -50.20 -27.35
C ASN A 4 -12.68 -50.79 -25.96
N LYS A 5 -11.99 -50.27 -24.93
CA LYS A 5 -12.42 -50.45 -23.53
C LYS A 5 -13.16 -49.18 -23.11
N PHE A 6 -14.48 -49.31 -23.04
CA PHE A 6 -15.38 -48.34 -22.41
C PHE A 6 -14.99 -48.22 -20.93
N ILE A 7 -14.54 -47.04 -20.50
CA ILE A 7 -14.40 -46.69 -19.09
C ILE A 7 -15.74 -46.07 -18.70
N THR A 8 -16.55 -46.85 -17.99
CA THR A 8 -17.85 -46.43 -17.45
C THR A 8 -17.65 -45.51 -16.25
N THR A 9 -17.84 -44.21 -16.44
CA THR A 9 -17.92 -43.21 -15.37
C THR A 9 -19.19 -43.46 -14.55
N THR A 10 -19.04 -44.03 -13.36
CA THR A 10 -20.15 -44.21 -12.42
C THR A 10 -20.23 -42.98 -11.52
N ILE A 11 -21.23 -42.13 -11.76
CA ILE A 11 -21.57 -41.01 -10.88
C ILE A 11 -22.41 -41.59 -9.74
N PHE A 12 -21.84 -41.64 -8.54
CA PHE A 12 -22.53 -42.10 -7.34
C PHE A 12 -23.27 -40.92 -6.68
N PHE A 13 -24.59 -40.86 -6.84
CA PHE A 13 -25.45 -39.91 -6.16
C PHE A 13 -25.87 -40.51 -4.81
N ALA A 14 -25.05 -40.30 -3.77
CA ALA A 14 -25.39 -40.72 -2.41
C ALA A 14 -26.24 -39.65 -1.72
N LEU A 15 -27.54 -39.90 -1.67
CA LEU A 15 -28.45 -39.20 -0.76
C LEU A 15 -28.26 -39.79 0.65
N VAL A 16 -27.58 -39.07 1.54
CA VAL A 16 -27.55 -39.41 2.97
C VAL A 16 -27.95 -38.20 3.79
N ALA A 17 -29.06 -38.37 4.50
CA ALA A 17 -29.61 -37.45 5.47
C ALA A 17 -28.76 -37.40 6.75
N GLY A 18 -28.60 -36.17 7.28
CA GLY A 18 -28.54 -35.89 8.71
C GLY A 18 -27.29 -36.32 9.48
N ILE A 19 -26.25 -35.49 9.44
CA ILE A 19 -25.40 -35.23 10.62
C ILE A 19 -25.23 -33.72 10.74
N ILE A 20 -25.84 -33.14 11.77
CA ILE A 20 -25.56 -31.77 12.23
C ILE A 20 -24.18 -31.85 12.89
N GLY A 21 -23.14 -31.69 12.07
CA GLY A 21 -21.77 -31.45 12.50
C GLY A 21 -21.44 -29.99 12.21
N CYS A 22 -20.80 -29.32 13.17
CA CYS A 22 -20.23 -27.99 13.00
C CYS A 22 -19.18 -28.00 11.88
N GLY A 23 -19.63 -27.94 10.63
CA GLY A 23 -18.80 -27.92 9.43
C GLY A 23 -19.24 -26.74 8.59
N GLY A 24 -18.34 -25.77 8.41
CA GLY A 24 -18.61 -24.61 7.56
C GLY A 24 -19.12 -25.06 6.18
N SER A 25 -20.15 -24.39 5.69
CA SER A 25 -20.74 -24.68 4.37
C SER A 25 -19.68 -24.56 3.28
N TYR A 26 -19.50 -25.64 2.51
CA TYR A 26 -18.53 -25.73 1.42
C TYR A 26 -19.25 -25.98 0.08
N VAL A 27 -18.67 -25.48 -1.00
CA VAL A 27 -19.24 -25.57 -2.36
C VAL A 27 -18.59 -26.67 -3.20
N ALA A 28 -17.39 -27.12 -2.82
CA ALA A 28 -16.70 -28.22 -3.47
C ALA A 28 -15.69 -28.88 -2.51
N ASP A 29 -15.41 -30.16 -2.74
CA ASP A 29 -14.32 -30.92 -2.12
C ASP A 29 -13.39 -31.42 -3.22
N ILE A 30 -12.12 -31.00 -3.17
CA ILE A 30 -11.11 -31.33 -4.18
C ILE A 30 -10.03 -32.19 -3.54
N ALA A 31 -10.24 -33.50 -3.57
CA ALA A 31 -9.31 -34.49 -3.02
C ALA A 31 -8.91 -34.16 -1.57
N GLY A 32 -9.89 -33.83 -0.73
CA GLY A 32 -9.69 -33.50 0.69
C GLY A 32 -9.58 -32.00 0.99
N ASP A 33 -9.40 -31.15 -0.02
CA ASP A 33 -9.41 -29.69 0.16
C ASP A 33 -10.85 -29.17 -0.02
N LYS A 34 -11.50 -28.77 1.07
CA LYS A 34 -12.83 -28.19 1.04
C LYS A 34 -12.75 -26.70 0.71
N ILE A 35 -13.43 -26.29 -0.35
CA ILE A 35 -13.58 -24.88 -0.73
C ILE A 35 -14.83 -24.33 -0.05
N THR A 36 -14.64 -23.37 0.86
CA THR A 36 -15.75 -22.74 1.56
C THR A 36 -16.54 -21.82 0.63
N ILE A 37 -17.80 -21.52 0.99
CA ILE A 37 -18.57 -20.50 0.30
C ILE A 37 -17.81 -19.16 0.28
N GLU A 38 -17.20 -18.77 1.40
CA GLU A 38 -16.47 -17.50 1.52
C GLU A 38 -15.27 -17.43 0.57
N GLU A 39 -14.44 -18.47 0.52
CA GLU A 39 -13.30 -18.54 -0.40
C GLU A 39 -13.77 -18.43 -1.85
N PHE A 40 -14.82 -19.18 -2.19
CA PHE A 40 -15.40 -19.16 -3.54
C PHE A 40 -15.92 -17.78 -3.92
N GLU A 41 -16.68 -17.14 -3.04
CA GLU A 41 -17.26 -15.80 -3.29
C GLU A 41 -16.18 -14.73 -3.46
N GLN A 42 -15.10 -14.80 -2.67
CA GLN A 42 -13.96 -13.88 -2.82
C GLN A 42 -13.27 -14.04 -4.17
N VAL A 43 -13.03 -15.28 -4.60
CA VAL A 43 -12.39 -15.57 -5.89
C VAL A 43 -13.30 -15.19 -7.05
N TYR A 44 -14.60 -15.50 -6.95
CA TYR A 44 -15.61 -15.14 -7.94
C TYR A 44 -15.72 -13.62 -8.11
N ALA A 45 -15.77 -12.87 -7.00
CA ALA A 45 -15.81 -11.41 -7.02
C ALA A 45 -14.57 -10.80 -7.69
N LYS A 46 -13.37 -11.30 -7.36
CA LYS A 46 -12.12 -10.84 -7.98
C LYS A 46 -12.10 -11.07 -9.50
N ASN A 47 -12.71 -12.14 -9.99
CA ASN A 47 -12.75 -12.45 -11.42
C ASN A 47 -13.84 -11.66 -12.17
N ASN A 48 -14.91 -11.25 -11.50
CA ASN A 48 -16.07 -10.57 -12.11
C ASN A 48 -16.11 -9.05 -11.87
N GLY A 49 -14.95 -8.42 -11.64
CA GLY A 49 -14.87 -6.95 -11.52
C GLY A 49 -15.27 -6.38 -10.16
N GLY A 50 -15.25 -7.22 -9.11
CA GLY A 50 -15.51 -6.81 -7.73
C GLY A 50 -16.84 -7.33 -7.16
N ILE A 51 -17.06 -7.05 -5.88
CA ILE A 51 -18.19 -7.58 -5.10
C ILE A 51 -19.53 -7.12 -5.69
N GLU A 52 -19.65 -5.84 -6.07
CA GLU A 52 -20.90 -5.27 -6.57
C GLU A 52 -21.32 -5.83 -7.94
N ALA A 53 -20.35 -6.06 -8.83
CA ALA A 53 -20.61 -6.66 -10.13
C ALA A 53 -20.97 -8.13 -9.99
N ALA A 54 -20.24 -8.87 -9.15
CA ALA A 54 -20.52 -10.27 -8.84
C ALA A 54 -21.90 -10.47 -8.18
N ALA A 55 -22.38 -9.54 -7.36
CA ALA A 55 -23.71 -9.64 -6.74
C ALA A 55 -24.86 -9.62 -7.77
N LYS A 56 -24.62 -9.09 -8.98
CA LYS A 56 -25.61 -8.98 -10.05
C LYS A 56 -25.65 -10.19 -10.99
N THR A 57 -24.74 -11.15 -10.81
CA THR A 57 -24.65 -12.33 -11.67
C THR A 57 -25.61 -13.42 -11.24
N SER A 58 -25.92 -14.35 -12.16
CA SER A 58 -26.86 -15.43 -11.89
C SER A 58 -26.22 -16.58 -11.10
N ILE A 59 -27.06 -17.41 -10.48
CA ILE A 59 -26.63 -18.67 -9.86
C ILE A 59 -26.00 -19.61 -10.90
N ASP A 60 -26.49 -19.59 -12.14
CA ASP A 60 -25.94 -20.39 -13.23
C ASP A 60 -24.51 -19.97 -13.59
N ASP A 61 -24.23 -18.66 -13.64
CA ASP A 61 -22.87 -18.14 -13.87
C ASP A 61 -21.90 -18.55 -12.75
N ARG A 62 -22.39 -18.57 -11.52
CA ARG A 62 -21.62 -19.05 -10.36
C ARG A 62 -21.34 -20.54 -10.46
N GLN A 63 -22.32 -21.34 -10.87
CA GLN A 63 -22.13 -22.78 -11.07
C GLN A 63 -21.13 -23.08 -12.18
N LYS A 64 -21.20 -22.34 -13.30
CA LYS A 64 -20.23 -22.44 -14.40
C LYS A 64 -18.82 -22.07 -13.96
N PHE A 65 -18.68 -20.98 -13.20
CA PHE A 65 -17.38 -20.58 -12.66
C PHE A 65 -16.86 -21.60 -11.65
N LEU A 66 -17.72 -22.16 -10.80
CA LEU A 66 -17.34 -23.20 -9.84
C LEU A 66 -16.77 -24.43 -10.56
N ASP A 67 -17.40 -24.89 -11.64
CA ASP A 67 -16.87 -25.99 -12.45
C ASP A 67 -15.49 -25.67 -13.05
N LEU A 68 -15.31 -24.47 -13.61
CA LEU A 68 -14.00 -24.01 -14.12
C LEU A 68 -12.95 -23.95 -13.01
N TYR A 69 -13.32 -23.42 -11.85
CA TYR A 69 -12.45 -23.27 -10.69
C TYR A 69 -12.02 -24.63 -10.13
N VAL A 70 -12.95 -25.59 -10.00
CA VAL A 70 -12.65 -26.97 -9.59
C VAL A 70 -11.70 -27.63 -10.58
N LYS A 71 -11.96 -27.54 -11.88
CA LYS A 71 -11.08 -28.08 -12.94
C LYS A 71 -9.69 -27.45 -12.89
N PHE A 72 -9.59 -26.14 -12.66
CA PHE A 72 -8.32 -25.45 -12.49
C PHE A 72 -7.55 -25.99 -11.28
N ARG A 73 -8.18 -26.07 -10.11
CA ARG A 73 -7.56 -26.58 -8.87
C ARG A 73 -7.09 -28.03 -9.01
N LEU A 74 -7.86 -28.89 -9.68
CA LEU A 74 -7.46 -30.27 -9.99
C LEU A 74 -6.19 -30.32 -10.85
N LYS A 75 -6.13 -29.51 -11.92
CA LYS A 75 -4.93 -29.43 -12.77
C LYS A 75 -3.71 -28.96 -11.99
N VAL A 76 -3.88 -27.99 -11.10
CA VAL A 76 -2.79 -27.52 -10.23
C VAL A 76 -2.33 -28.65 -9.30
N LYS A 77 -3.26 -29.36 -8.62
CA LYS A 77 -2.90 -30.49 -7.75
C LYS A 77 -2.11 -31.57 -8.48
N GLU A 78 -2.55 -31.95 -9.69
CA GLU A 78 -1.83 -32.92 -10.53
C GLU A 78 -0.42 -32.43 -10.89
N ALA A 79 -0.28 -31.16 -11.31
CA ALA A 79 1.03 -30.58 -11.60
C ALA A 79 1.98 -30.61 -10.39
N TYR A 80 1.46 -30.42 -9.17
CA TYR A 80 2.24 -30.57 -7.94
C TYR A 80 2.64 -32.02 -7.68
N ALA A 81 1.71 -32.97 -7.86
CA ALA A 81 1.98 -34.40 -7.71
C ALA A 81 3.05 -34.90 -8.70
N LEU A 82 3.05 -34.36 -9.93
CA LEU A 82 4.06 -34.62 -10.95
C LEU A 82 5.39 -33.89 -10.74
N GLY A 83 5.48 -33.04 -9.71
CA GLY A 83 6.72 -32.33 -9.35
C GLY A 83 7.05 -31.11 -10.21
N TYR A 84 6.13 -30.61 -11.05
CA TYR A 84 6.40 -29.47 -11.94
C TYR A 84 6.75 -28.18 -11.19
N HIS A 85 6.33 -28.03 -9.94
CA HIS A 85 6.71 -26.92 -9.06
C HIS A 85 8.20 -26.87 -8.66
N ASN A 86 8.94 -27.96 -8.89
CA ASN A 86 10.38 -28.04 -8.63
C ASN A 86 11.23 -27.64 -9.85
N ASP A 87 10.60 -27.40 -11.00
CA ASP A 87 11.29 -26.94 -12.20
C ASP A 87 12.02 -25.61 -11.95
N VAL A 88 13.27 -25.53 -12.39
CA VAL A 88 14.15 -24.38 -12.09
C VAL A 88 13.68 -23.14 -12.83
N GLU A 89 13.22 -23.27 -14.09
CA GLU A 89 12.74 -22.14 -14.88
C GLU A 89 11.47 -21.56 -14.27
N LEU A 90 10.51 -22.41 -13.90
CA LEU A 90 9.29 -22.00 -13.22
C LEU A 90 9.58 -21.30 -11.88
N ARG A 91 10.51 -21.83 -11.08
CA ARG A 91 10.87 -21.22 -9.80
C ARG A 91 11.51 -19.85 -9.99
N ASN A 92 12.35 -19.69 -11.01
CA ASN A 92 12.97 -18.41 -11.33
C ASN A 92 11.91 -17.39 -11.78
N GLU A 93 11.01 -17.78 -12.69
CA GLU A 93 9.90 -16.93 -13.13
C GLU A 93 9.01 -16.49 -11.97
N LEU A 94 8.61 -17.42 -11.09
CA LEU A 94 7.80 -17.11 -9.91
C LEU A 94 8.51 -16.17 -8.95
N ASN A 95 9.82 -16.33 -8.77
CA ASN A 95 10.60 -15.45 -7.91
C ASN A 95 10.68 -14.03 -8.49
N ASP A 96 10.86 -13.89 -9.79
CA ASP A 96 10.93 -12.57 -10.43
C ASP A 96 9.57 -11.88 -10.45
N TYR A 97 8.48 -12.63 -10.69
CA TYR A 97 7.12 -12.13 -10.53
C TYR A 97 6.86 -11.63 -9.10
N ARG A 98 7.24 -12.42 -8.09
CA ARG A 98 7.11 -12.04 -6.67
C ARG A 98 7.90 -10.78 -6.34
N LYS A 99 9.16 -10.67 -6.80
CA LYS A 99 9.99 -9.48 -6.58
C LYS A 99 9.32 -8.23 -7.17
N ASN A 100 8.90 -8.30 -8.43
CA ASN A 100 8.29 -7.15 -9.10
C ASN A 100 6.98 -6.72 -8.44
N LEU A 101 6.14 -7.68 -8.04
CA LEU A 101 4.91 -7.38 -7.30
C LEU A 101 5.20 -6.84 -5.89
N ALA A 102 6.20 -7.40 -5.20
CA ALA A 102 6.58 -6.98 -3.85
C ALA A 102 7.04 -5.53 -3.81
N VAL A 103 7.85 -5.08 -4.78
CA VAL A 103 8.30 -3.68 -4.84
C VAL A 103 7.11 -2.74 -4.90
N SER A 104 6.19 -2.91 -5.85
CA SER A 104 5.01 -2.05 -5.99
C SER A 104 4.11 -2.09 -4.75
N TYR A 105 3.89 -3.28 -4.18
CA TYR A 105 3.09 -3.44 -2.96
C TYR A 105 3.74 -2.76 -1.74
N MET A 106 5.06 -2.91 -1.58
CA MET A 106 5.81 -2.31 -0.48
C MET A 106 5.86 -0.79 -0.61
N LEU A 107 6.08 -0.25 -1.82
CA LEU A 107 6.00 1.20 -2.05
C LEU A 107 4.63 1.74 -1.65
N GLU A 108 3.55 1.10 -2.12
CA GLU A 108 2.19 1.52 -1.79
C GLU A 108 1.92 1.47 -0.27
N LYS A 109 2.30 0.36 0.37
CA LYS A 109 1.99 0.12 1.78
C LYS A 109 2.87 0.92 2.75
N GLU A 110 4.16 1.00 2.48
CA GLU A 110 5.16 1.52 3.43
C GLU A 110 5.53 2.98 3.15
N ILE A 111 5.34 3.47 1.91
CA ILE A 111 5.68 4.85 1.53
C ILE A 111 4.40 5.64 1.21
N THR A 112 3.65 5.24 0.19
CA THR A 112 2.55 6.04 -0.36
C THR A 112 1.42 6.24 0.63
N LYS A 113 0.91 5.15 1.23
CA LYS A 113 -0.23 5.23 2.17
C LYS A 113 0.10 6.03 3.43
N PRO A 114 1.21 5.78 4.15
CA PRO A 114 1.57 6.57 5.32
C PRO A 114 1.79 8.06 4.98
N ALA A 115 2.47 8.35 3.86
CA ALA A 115 2.68 9.74 3.44
C ALA A 115 1.35 10.44 3.12
N LEU A 116 0.42 9.75 2.43
CA LEU A 116 -0.90 10.30 2.14
C LEU A 116 -1.72 10.54 3.40
N GLU A 117 -1.72 9.60 4.34
CA GLU A 117 -2.39 9.76 5.64
C GLU A 117 -1.81 10.93 6.43
N GLN A 118 -0.49 11.05 6.49
CA GLN A 118 0.19 12.19 7.13
C GLN A 118 -0.19 13.51 6.49
N MET A 119 -0.12 13.62 5.17
CA MET A 119 -0.50 14.83 4.43
C MET A 119 -1.98 15.19 4.66
N TYR A 120 -2.87 14.19 4.60
CA TYR A 120 -4.29 14.38 4.87
C TYR A 120 -4.53 14.91 6.28
N ASN A 121 -3.95 14.25 7.29
CA ASN A 121 -4.09 14.65 8.69
C ASN A 121 -3.57 16.07 8.93
N ARG A 122 -2.43 16.43 8.33
CA ARG A 122 -1.91 17.80 8.43
C ARG A 122 -2.80 18.83 7.75
N LYS A 123 -3.42 18.51 6.60
CA LYS A 123 -4.35 19.40 5.91
C LYS A 123 -5.61 19.74 6.72
N LEU A 124 -5.95 18.96 7.75
CA LEU A 124 -7.07 19.26 8.65
C LEU A 124 -6.79 20.46 9.57
N LYS A 125 -5.53 20.90 9.69
CA LYS A 125 -5.11 22.02 10.55
C LYS A 125 -4.34 23.05 9.72
N GLN A 126 -4.52 24.33 10.04
CA GLN A 126 -3.65 25.39 9.55
C GLN A 126 -2.71 25.84 10.68
N LEU A 127 -1.46 26.13 10.32
CA LEU A 127 -0.46 26.68 11.21
C LEU A 127 -0.07 28.07 10.74
N ARG A 128 0.20 28.97 11.69
CA ARG A 128 0.90 30.22 11.41
C ARG A 128 2.27 30.15 12.05
N ALA A 129 3.30 30.38 11.26
CA ALA A 129 4.68 30.36 11.71
C ALA A 129 5.45 31.52 11.09
N SER A 130 6.55 31.88 11.74
CA SER A 130 7.53 32.82 11.22
C SER A 130 8.87 32.12 11.05
N HIS A 131 9.69 32.59 10.12
CA HIS A 131 11.01 32.04 9.86
C HIS A 131 12.07 33.13 9.65
N ILE A 132 13.34 32.74 9.83
CA ILE A 132 14.52 33.53 9.50
C ILE A 132 15.40 32.64 8.64
N LEU A 133 15.66 33.04 7.40
CA LEU A 133 16.50 32.27 6.49
C LEU A 133 17.96 32.72 6.65
N VAL A 134 18.84 31.82 7.05
CA VAL A 134 20.30 32.05 6.97
C VAL A 134 20.80 31.52 5.65
N GLY A 135 21.41 32.39 4.84
CA GLY A 135 21.93 32.02 3.53
C GLY A 135 23.31 31.38 3.65
N VAL A 136 23.51 30.24 2.98
CA VAL A 136 24.80 29.55 2.89
C VAL A 136 25.27 29.61 1.44
N PRO A 137 26.37 30.31 1.12
CA PRO A 137 26.79 30.53 -0.27
C PRO A 137 27.17 29.24 -1.02
N SER A 138 27.76 28.27 -0.32
CA SER A 138 28.11 26.97 -0.90
C SER A 138 28.11 25.87 0.16
N SER A 139 28.01 24.60 -0.27
CA SER A 139 27.98 23.44 0.63
C SER A 139 29.36 23.05 1.20
N ASN A 140 30.32 23.97 1.24
CA ASN A 140 31.63 23.70 1.80
C ASN A 140 31.58 23.74 3.35
N PRO A 141 32.50 23.07 4.06
CA PRO A 141 32.47 23.01 5.53
C PRO A 141 32.58 24.38 6.22
N GLU A 142 33.30 25.33 5.64
CA GLU A 142 33.52 26.66 6.21
C GLU A 142 32.24 27.50 6.15
N ASP A 143 31.63 27.61 4.96
CA ASP A 143 30.35 28.30 4.75
C ASP A 143 29.22 27.69 5.58
N THR A 144 29.19 26.35 5.67
CA THR A 144 28.19 25.62 6.47
C THR A 144 28.36 25.94 7.96
N LEU A 145 29.61 25.95 8.46
CA LEU A 145 29.90 26.29 9.85
C LEU A 145 29.57 27.76 10.16
N MET A 146 29.86 28.67 9.22
CA MET A 146 29.47 30.07 9.34
C MET A 146 27.96 30.24 9.44
N GLY A 147 27.20 29.66 8.52
CA GLY A 147 25.73 29.71 8.55
C GLY A 147 25.14 29.09 9.81
N PHE A 148 25.70 27.97 10.28
CA PHE A 148 25.30 27.35 11.55
C PHE A 148 25.53 28.28 12.74
N ASN A 149 26.69 28.92 12.83
CA ASN A 149 27.01 29.84 13.91
C ASN A 149 26.12 31.10 13.88
N GLU A 150 25.80 31.63 12.70
CA GLU A 150 24.86 32.74 12.53
C GLU A 150 23.45 32.34 13.02
N GLY A 151 22.93 31.19 12.57
CA GLY A 151 21.65 30.67 13.05
C GLY A 151 21.62 30.47 14.57
N LYS A 152 22.70 29.93 15.14
CA LYS A 152 22.84 29.75 16.58
C LYS A 152 22.84 31.08 17.33
N ALA A 153 23.55 32.09 16.84
CA ALA A 153 23.58 33.42 17.44
C ALA A 153 22.19 34.09 17.44
N ILE A 154 21.41 33.91 16.37
CA ILE A 154 20.02 34.38 16.29
C ILE A 154 19.14 33.68 17.34
N ILE A 155 19.25 32.35 17.45
CA ILE A 155 18.53 31.57 18.47
C ILE A 155 18.90 32.02 19.89
N ASP A 156 20.19 32.24 20.15
CA ASP A 156 20.66 32.68 21.47
C ASP A 156 20.16 34.11 21.77
N SER A 157 20.07 34.99 20.77
CA SER A 157 19.44 36.31 20.90
C SER A 157 17.94 36.20 21.20
N LEU A 158 17.21 35.29 20.54
CA LEU A 158 15.79 35.05 20.85
C LEU A 158 15.60 34.62 22.31
N LYS A 159 16.48 33.76 22.84
CA LYS A 159 16.43 33.35 24.27
C LYS A 159 16.71 34.49 25.24
N LEU A 160 17.44 35.52 24.82
CA LEU A 160 17.68 36.73 25.61
C LEU A 160 16.51 37.72 25.56
N GLY A 161 15.44 37.44 24.79
CA GLY A 161 14.22 38.24 24.74
C GLY A 161 14.19 39.30 23.63
N TYR A 162 15.10 39.25 22.67
CA TYR A 162 15.03 40.11 21.48
C TYR A 162 13.81 39.74 20.62
N SER A 163 13.18 40.74 19.98
CA SER A 163 12.01 40.53 19.10
C SER A 163 12.37 39.69 17.87
N PHE A 164 11.51 38.73 17.54
CA PHE A 164 11.68 37.90 16.36
C PHE A 164 11.66 38.72 15.07
N GLU A 165 10.72 39.67 14.95
CA GLU A 165 10.55 40.52 13.78
C GLU A 165 11.78 41.38 13.53
N GLN A 166 12.38 41.91 14.59
CA GLN A 166 13.62 42.70 14.50
C GLN A 166 14.80 41.82 14.05
N LEU A 167 14.93 40.63 14.63
CA LEU A 167 15.98 39.70 14.22
C LEU A 167 15.77 39.20 12.79
N ALA A 168 14.54 38.98 12.36
CA ALA A 168 14.21 38.60 10.99
C ALA A 168 14.61 39.71 10.02
N LEU A 169 14.15 40.95 10.24
CA LEU A 169 14.47 42.10 9.38
C LEU A 169 15.97 42.34 9.25
N ASN A 170 16.73 42.14 10.32
CA ASN A 170 18.16 42.44 10.35
C ASN A 170 19.03 41.31 9.78
N ASN A 171 18.59 40.06 9.88
CA ASN A 171 19.46 38.90 9.60
C ASN A 171 18.95 37.99 8.47
N SER A 172 17.64 37.91 8.22
CA SER A 172 17.08 36.99 7.23
C SER A 172 17.54 37.31 5.81
N LYS A 173 17.89 36.27 5.06
CA LYS A 173 18.20 36.33 3.62
C LYS A 173 16.99 36.07 2.74
N ASP A 174 15.82 35.84 3.33
CA ASP A 174 14.57 35.76 2.55
C ASP A 174 14.18 37.16 2.04
N PRO A 175 14.06 37.38 0.72
CA PRO A 175 13.61 38.66 0.16
C PRO A 175 12.26 39.13 0.70
N SER A 176 11.37 38.19 1.09
CA SER A 176 10.03 38.52 1.58
C SER A 176 10.04 39.24 2.94
N VAL A 177 11.14 39.10 3.70
CA VAL A 177 11.27 39.59 5.08
C VAL A 177 11.01 41.08 5.23
N GLN A 178 11.33 41.87 4.21
CA GLN A 178 11.11 43.32 4.21
C GLN A 178 9.62 43.68 4.31
N ASN A 179 8.74 42.80 3.83
CA ASN A 179 7.31 43.03 3.78
C ASN A 179 6.55 42.31 4.90
N ASN A 180 6.95 41.07 5.23
CA ASN A 180 6.25 40.23 6.21
C ASN A 180 6.97 40.11 7.56
N LYS A 181 8.17 40.68 7.71
CA LYS A 181 9.01 40.58 8.91
C LYS A 181 9.27 39.13 9.35
N GLY A 182 9.28 38.21 8.38
CA GLY A 182 9.48 36.77 8.58
C GLY A 182 8.20 35.96 8.84
N ASP A 183 7.02 36.59 8.87
CA ASP A 183 5.74 35.88 9.05
C ASP A 183 5.29 35.20 7.74
N LEU A 184 5.11 33.89 7.77
CA LEU A 184 4.61 33.11 6.64
C LEU A 184 3.08 33.08 6.56
N TYR A 185 2.40 33.72 7.50
CA TYR A 185 0.95 33.64 7.69
C TYR A 185 0.48 32.20 7.88
N TYR A 186 -0.80 31.95 7.65
CA TYR A 186 -1.37 30.62 7.75
C TYR A 186 -1.03 29.77 6.53
N PHE A 187 -0.50 28.58 6.78
CA PHE A 187 -0.26 27.56 5.78
C PHE A 187 -0.81 26.20 6.23
N SER A 188 -0.98 25.33 5.24
CA SER A 188 -1.44 23.95 5.31
C SER A 188 -0.41 23.04 4.64
N SER A 189 -0.48 21.73 4.88
CA SER A 189 0.53 20.82 4.34
C SER A 189 0.57 20.78 2.80
N GLY A 190 1.79 20.70 2.29
CA GLY A 190 2.16 20.74 0.87
C GLY A 190 2.35 22.15 0.32
N GLN A 191 2.42 23.18 1.17
CA GLN A 191 2.63 24.57 0.75
C GLN A 191 4.06 25.04 0.96
N LEU A 192 4.80 24.43 1.90
CA LEU A 192 6.21 24.73 2.18
C LEU A 192 7.08 23.49 1.94
N VAL A 193 8.39 23.66 2.01
CA VAL A 193 9.34 22.54 1.86
C VAL A 193 9.16 21.52 3.01
N PRO A 194 9.30 20.20 2.73
CA PRO A 194 8.97 19.16 3.71
C PRO A 194 9.68 19.32 5.05
N GLU A 195 10.95 19.68 5.04
CA GLU A 195 11.78 19.82 6.25
C GLU A 195 11.25 20.93 7.17
N PHE A 196 10.74 22.02 6.59
CA PHE A 196 10.13 23.11 7.35
C PHE A 196 8.75 22.71 7.86
N GLU A 197 7.91 22.08 7.03
CA GLU A 197 6.60 21.60 7.46
C GLU A 197 6.73 20.58 8.59
N ASP A 198 7.67 19.65 8.49
CA ASP A 198 7.91 18.65 9.53
C ASP A 198 8.25 19.29 10.88
N ALA A 199 9.12 20.30 10.89
CA ALA A 199 9.43 21.04 12.11
C ALA A 199 8.23 21.85 12.63
N ALA A 200 7.42 22.44 11.75
CA ALA A 200 6.28 23.24 12.15
C ALA A 200 5.10 22.41 12.70
N TYR A 201 4.89 21.21 12.16
CA TYR A 201 3.84 20.28 12.59
C TYR A 201 4.29 19.32 13.72
N SER A 202 5.56 19.36 14.14
CA SER A 202 6.10 18.52 15.23
C SER A 202 5.66 18.93 16.64
#